data_AF-A0A5C3QQW6-F1
#
_entry.id   AF-A0A5C3QQW6-F1
#
_cell.length_a   1.000
_cell.length_b   1.000
_cell.length_c   1.000
_cell.angle_alpha   90.00
_cell.angle_beta   90.00
_cell.angle_gamma   90.00
#
_symmetry.space_group_name_H-M   'P 1'
#
loop_
_entity.id
_entity.type
_entity.pdbx_description
1 polymer ?
#
loop_
_entity_poly.entity_id
_entity_poly.type
_entity_poly.pdbx_seq_one_letter_code
_entity_poly.pdbx_strand_id
1 'polypeptide(L)'
;MSPTNSEAVICTVPTLRVLLAYIICKWLQRGQITGTVRRITTWHSPVARQSLQRIPVGESGADGAGSLERWYRRTVLVIWPKWGHFSMLYTGPDGFSKACKDLPWLDNAKKQRDLADYILLTGAQSDARLAAGVVCELANNLKNVNLWEKAIRTCAQVGLGFVIVGNQVKLEAIEQFGFTAVRSSFELMLCGESQNLTRLRLLYVLAGGPCEPVATDKERVAEVHQEARTWAITHKEAALRNVKTPTMAECQALLEAVREKGEAGCTFLHETLLPQRFAPSLSTPGRSSSSSSRSRSTSDEDLRSSDLKTSVITQLLRAALMKTPVVPPEPHSRGGMTSPLERASSTVLEDRSAEVRNLTQLCFDLHSARGLFGVIVDRVLESVDAAVTSAHVRAQMDFNLQRTRPDVAELTTTLHRLLGSARSSESMLVEERRKKYAHDFTAEECAQSVMLPLVAFCAERRSTHPADIPDVAFKKLQKKAVKLYLDWVVRRPELFTRAEMTTLLKATALYADCEVFVSSVVPRLKSLNLSPSAIRMIIQEMAVCKSDLVFPENYAGPTLESIISEFAETYIEGVKLDTPGNIINALDCQRS
;
A
#
# COMPACT_ATOMS: atom_id res chain seq x y z
N MET A 1 -28.81 22.86 -12.93
CA MET A 1 -28.79 24.24 -13.47
C MET A 1 -27.37 24.73 -13.41
N SER A 2 -26.68 24.75 -14.55
CA SER A 2 -25.31 25.26 -14.69
C SER A 2 -25.30 26.77 -14.42
N PRO A 3 -24.39 27.32 -13.60
CA PRO A 3 -24.34 28.76 -13.41
C PRO A 3 -23.78 29.42 -14.67
N THR A 4 -24.56 30.34 -15.24
CA THR A 4 -24.16 31.21 -16.33
C THR A 4 -23.04 32.14 -15.88
N ASN A 5 -22.01 32.29 -16.73
CA ASN A 5 -20.89 33.20 -16.51
C ASN A 5 -21.41 34.61 -16.20
N SER A 6 -21.01 35.16 -15.04
CA SER A 6 -21.31 36.53 -14.65
C SER A 6 -20.27 37.46 -15.29
N GLU A 7 -20.66 38.16 -16.34
CA GLU A 7 -19.79 39.17 -16.98
C GLU A 7 -19.80 40.47 -16.17
N ALA A 8 -18.61 40.93 -15.76
CA ALA A 8 -18.42 42.27 -15.22
C ALA A 8 -18.38 43.28 -16.38
N VAL A 9 -19.29 44.26 -16.37
CA VAL A 9 -19.33 45.31 -17.40
C VAL A 9 -18.28 46.38 -17.10
N ILE A 10 -17.27 46.50 -17.96
CA ILE A 10 -16.23 47.54 -17.89
C ILE A 10 -16.51 48.60 -18.96
N CYS A 11 -16.81 49.83 -18.57
CA CYS A 11 -17.10 50.94 -19.49
C CYS A 11 -15.97 51.97 -19.53
N THR A 12 -15.45 52.28 -20.73
CA THR A 12 -14.26 53.15 -20.93
C THR A 12 -14.55 54.45 -21.69
N VAL A 13 -15.80 54.74 -22.08
CA VAL A 13 -16.15 55.90 -22.95
C VAL A 13 -17.01 56.94 -22.21
N PRO A 14 -16.78 58.26 -22.36
CA PRO A 14 -17.53 59.33 -21.67
C PRO A 14 -19.04 59.33 -21.93
N THR A 15 -19.48 59.07 -23.17
CA THR A 15 -20.92 58.98 -23.53
C THR A 15 -21.62 57.78 -22.91
N LEU A 16 -20.89 56.69 -22.68
CA LEU A 16 -21.38 55.54 -21.92
C LEU A 16 -21.54 55.84 -20.42
N ARG A 17 -20.83 56.84 -19.86
CA ARG A 17 -21.01 57.19 -18.43
C ARG A 17 -22.40 57.71 -18.12
N VAL A 18 -22.97 58.51 -19.02
CA VAL A 18 -24.33 59.08 -18.84
C VAL A 18 -25.38 57.99 -19.01
N LEU A 19 -25.22 57.12 -20.03
CA LEU A 19 -26.13 56.01 -20.27
C LEU A 19 -26.05 54.95 -19.14
N LEU A 20 -24.85 54.63 -18.67
CA LEU A 20 -24.64 53.70 -17.57
C LEU A 20 -25.18 54.30 -16.25
N ALA A 21 -24.92 55.58 -15.98
CA ALA A 21 -25.51 56.27 -14.82
C ALA A 21 -27.04 56.26 -14.89
N TYR A 22 -27.63 56.48 -16.07
CA TYR A 22 -29.08 56.41 -16.28
C TYR A 22 -29.63 55.00 -16.06
N ILE A 23 -28.98 53.96 -16.59
CA ILE A 23 -29.37 52.56 -16.39
C ILE A 23 -29.25 52.16 -14.92
N ILE A 24 -28.14 52.53 -14.26
CA ILE A 24 -27.90 52.29 -12.83
C ILE A 24 -28.97 53.01 -11.99
N CYS A 25 -29.28 54.28 -12.29
CA CYS A 25 -30.35 55.03 -11.61
C CYS A 25 -31.73 54.37 -11.82
N LYS A 26 -32.06 53.94 -13.05
CA LYS A 26 -33.32 53.23 -13.34
C LYS A 26 -33.42 51.90 -12.61
N TRP A 27 -32.33 51.15 -12.51
CA TRP A 27 -32.30 49.86 -11.79
C TRP A 27 -32.35 50.05 -10.27
N LEU A 28 -31.70 51.09 -9.72
CA LEU A 28 -31.81 51.49 -8.32
C LEU A 28 -33.23 51.95 -7.96
N GLN A 29 -33.87 52.78 -8.79
CA GLN A 29 -35.25 53.24 -8.58
C GLN A 29 -36.27 52.10 -8.60
N ARG A 30 -36.01 51.03 -9.36
CA ARG A 30 -36.87 49.84 -9.42
C ARG A 30 -36.60 48.85 -8.27
N GLY A 31 -35.67 49.14 -7.37
CA GLY A 31 -35.26 48.21 -6.30
C GLY A 31 -34.58 46.94 -6.82
N GLN A 32 -34.17 46.90 -8.09
CA GLN A 32 -33.62 45.69 -8.72
C GLN A 32 -32.13 45.47 -8.43
N ILE A 33 -31.43 46.48 -7.91
CA ILE A 33 -30.05 46.32 -7.42
C ILE A 33 -29.98 46.82 -5.99
N THR A 34 -29.66 45.93 -5.06
CA THR A 34 -29.22 46.29 -3.70
C THR A 34 -27.69 46.24 -3.62
N GLY A 35 -26.97 46.72 -4.63
CA GLY A 35 -25.54 46.45 -4.85
C GLY A 35 -24.62 47.25 -3.92
N THR A 36 -23.37 46.79 -3.79
CA THR A 36 -22.33 47.52 -3.05
C THR A 36 -21.46 48.25 -4.06
N VAL A 37 -21.37 49.58 -3.96
CA VAL A 37 -20.48 50.38 -4.81
C VAL A 37 -19.18 50.60 -4.05
N ARG A 38 -18.05 50.15 -4.60
CA ARG A 38 -16.71 50.44 -4.06
C ARG A 38 -15.84 51.11 -5.11
N ARG A 39 -15.14 52.16 -4.69
CA ARG A 39 -14.07 52.77 -5.48
C ARG A 39 -12.82 51.92 -5.30
N ILE A 40 -12.30 51.36 -6.38
CA ILE A 40 -11.06 50.60 -6.37
C ILE A 40 -10.03 51.44 -7.12
N THR A 41 -8.98 51.86 -6.41
CA THR A 41 -7.92 52.72 -6.96
C THR A 41 -6.91 51.94 -7.79
N THR A 42 -6.78 50.64 -7.55
CA THR A 42 -5.88 49.71 -8.27
C THR A 42 -6.54 48.34 -8.40
N TRP A 43 -6.77 47.87 -9.62
CA TRP A 43 -7.36 46.55 -9.91
C TRP A 43 -6.38 45.70 -10.72
N HIS A 44 -6.03 44.53 -10.21
CA HIS A 44 -5.29 43.51 -10.92
C HIS A 44 -6.27 42.45 -11.43
N SER A 45 -6.54 42.44 -12.74
CA SER A 45 -7.41 41.43 -13.36
C SER A 45 -6.56 40.34 -14.01
N PRO A 46 -6.70 39.06 -13.61
CA PRO A 46 -6.13 37.94 -14.37
C PRO A 46 -6.88 37.67 -15.70
N VAL A 47 -8.07 38.25 -15.88
CA VAL A 47 -9.08 37.83 -16.88
C VAL A 47 -8.74 38.28 -18.32
N ALA A 48 -7.63 39.00 -18.54
CA ALA A 48 -7.20 39.39 -19.88
C ALA A 48 -6.09 38.51 -20.49
N ARG A 49 -5.97 37.24 -20.08
CA ARG A 49 -5.23 36.25 -20.87
C ARG A 49 -6.13 35.72 -21.99
N GLN A 50 -6.42 36.55 -22.99
CA GLN A 50 -6.87 36.02 -24.28
C GLN A 50 -5.64 35.49 -25.01
N SER A 51 -5.43 34.18 -24.90
CA SER A 51 -4.53 33.43 -25.78
C SER A 51 -5.06 33.54 -27.21
N LEU A 52 -4.53 34.48 -27.99
CA LEU A 52 -4.68 34.47 -29.43
C LEU A 52 -3.93 33.23 -29.95
N GLN A 53 -4.66 32.13 -30.17
CA GLN A 53 -4.15 30.99 -30.93
C GLN A 53 -3.78 31.50 -32.34
N ARG A 54 -2.48 31.56 -32.64
CA ARG A 54 -2.00 31.66 -34.01
C ARG A 54 -1.77 30.27 -34.57
N ILE A 55 -2.23 30.12 -35.82
CA ILE A 55 -1.98 29.05 -36.78
C ILE A 55 -0.47 28.76 -36.86
N PRO A 56 -0.04 27.50 -36.89
CA PRO A 56 1.38 27.16 -36.88
C PRO A 56 2.01 27.49 -38.23
N VAL A 57 2.98 28.40 -38.23
CA VAL A 57 4.00 28.49 -39.28
C VAL A 57 5.32 28.20 -38.59
N GLY A 58 6.04 27.22 -39.16
CA GLY A 58 7.17 26.57 -38.53
C GLY A 58 8.42 27.42 -38.39
N GLU A 59 9.38 26.77 -37.71
CA GLU A 59 10.79 27.10 -37.55
C GLU A 59 11.18 27.97 -36.35
N SER A 60 11.50 27.26 -35.26
CA SER A 60 12.80 27.32 -34.58
C SER A 60 13.38 28.72 -34.33
N GLY A 61 12.88 29.40 -33.30
CA GLY A 61 13.55 30.57 -32.76
C GLY A 61 12.96 31.02 -31.43
N ALA A 62 13.54 30.53 -30.32
CA ALA A 62 13.48 31.12 -28.98
C ALA A 62 12.17 31.85 -28.60
N ASP A 63 11.15 31.11 -28.15
CA ASP A 63 9.89 31.66 -27.64
C ASP A 63 10.05 32.28 -26.24
N GLY A 64 10.84 33.35 -26.15
CA GLY A 64 10.79 34.33 -25.08
C GLY A 64 9.65 35.33 -25.30
N ALA A 65 8.42 34.85 -25.51
CA ALA A 65 7.26 35.72 -25.57
C ALA A 65 6.94 36.24 -24.15
N GLY A 66 7.59 37.35 -23.78
CA GLY A 66 7.40 38.00 -22.49
C GLY A 66 5.91 38.24 -22.18
N SER A 67 5.50 37.87 -20.96
CA SER A 67 4.17 38.18 -20.45
C SER A 67 3.97 39.70 -20.44
N LEU A 68 3.12 40.20 -21.33
CA LEU A 68 2.81 41.63 -21.42
C LEU A 68 1.78 42.01 -20.34
N GLU A 69 2.24 42.37 -19.14
CA GLU A 69 1.37 42.94 -18.12
C GLU A 69 1.02 44.40 -18.47
N ARG A 70 -0.22 44.63 -18.94
CA ARG A 70 -0.74 46.00 -19.18
C ARG A 70 -1.39 46.56 -17.92
N TRP A 71 -0.75 47.57 -17.35
CA TRP A 71 -1.25 48.32 -16.21
C TRP A 71 -2.21 49.43 -16.68
N TYR A 72 -3.51 49.27 -16.44
CA TYR A 72 -4.48 50.32 -16.72
C TYR A 72 -4.52 51.33 -15.56
N ARG A 73 -3.86 52.49 -15.71
CA ARG A 73 -3.90 53.62 -14.75
C ARG A 73 -5.18 54.45 -14.84
N ARG A 74 -6.35 53.83 -15.04
CA ARG A 74 -7.64 54.53 -15.06
C ARG A 74 -8.49 54.07 -13.88
N THR A 75 -9.17 55.00 -13.22
CA THR A 75 -10.17 54.64 -12.20
C THR A 75 -11.30 53.88 -12.88
N VAL A 76 -11.49 52.62 -12.48
CA VAL A 76 -12.60 51.79 -12.95
C VAL A 76 -13.66 51.72 -11.85
N LEU A 77 -14.92 51.94 -12.22
CA LEU A 77 -16.06 51.66 -11.37
C LEU A 77 -16.48 50.22 -11.63
N VAL A 78 -16.42 49.36 -10.61
CA VAL A 78 -16.89 47.97 -10.73
C VAL A 78 -18.19 47.84 -9.94
N ILE A 79 -19.23 47.32 -10.59
CA ILE A 79 -20.54 47.06 -10.00
C ILE A 79 -20.85 45.59 -10.23
N TRP A 80 -21.15 44.86 -9.16
CA TRP A 80 -21.54 43.46 -9.23
C TRP A 80 -22.64 43.15 -8.20
N PRO A 81 -23.44 42.10 -8.41
CA PRO A 81 -24.53 41.77 -7.51
C PRO A 81 -24.02 41.25 -6.16
N LYS A 82 -24.78 41.51 -5.08
CA LYS A 82 -24.41 41.09 -3.72
C LYS A 82 -24.11 39.59 -3.60
N TRP A 83 -24.86 38.74 -4.29
CA TRP A 83 -24.68 37.28 -4.26
C TRP A 83 -23.35 36.83 -4.88
N GLY A 84 -22.76 37.61 -5.79
CA GLY A 84 -21.48 37.30 -6.43
C GLY A 84 -20.27 37.88 -5.71
N HIS A 85 -20.45 38.48 -4.52
CA HIS A 85 -19.39 39.28 -3.89
C HIS A 85 -18.11 38.50 -3.64
N PHE A 86 -18.19 37.30 -3.06
CA PHE A 86 -17.01 36.49 -2.78
C PHE A 86 -16.44 35.83 -4.04
N SER A 87 -17.29 35.41 -4.98
CA SER A 87 -16.84 34.89 -6.27
C SER A 87 -15.92 35.87 -6.99
N MET A 88 -16.27 37.16 -6.96
CA MET A 88 -15.47 38.24 -7.56
C MET A 88 -14.19 38.58 -6.77
N LEU A 89 -14.22 38.53 -5.44
CA LEU A 89 -13.05 38.87 -4.60
C LEU A 89 -12.00 37.76 -4.60
N TYR A 90 -12.44 36.52 -4.71
CA TYR A 90 -11.63 35.32 -4.61
C TYR A 90 -11.59 34.57 -5.94
N THR A 91 -11.65 35.31 -7.05
CA THR A 91 -11.42 34.73 -8.39
C THR A 91 -9.95 34.42 -8.61
N GLY A 92 -9.65 33.31 -9.28
CA GLY A 92 -8.30 32.93 -9.70
C GLY A 92 -7.70 31.76 -8.92
N PRO A 93 -6.49 31.32 -9.29
CA PRO A 93 -5.87 30.12 -8.73
C PRO A 93 -5.63 30.21 -7.22
N ASP A 94 -5.28 31.39 -6.71
CA ASP A 94 -5.02 31.61 -5.28
C ASP A 94 -6.25 32.11 -4.51
N GLY A 95 -7.37 32.32 -5.22
CA GLY A 95 -8.57 32.91 -4.66
C GLY A 95 -9.13 32.10 -3.50
N PHE A 96 -9.19 30.77 -3.64
CA PHE A 96 -9.66 29.87 -2.59
C PHE A 96 -8.77 29.93 -1.34
N SER A 97 -7.44 29.80 -1.50
CA SER A 97 -6.51 29.89 -0.36
C SER A 97 -6.61 31.24 0.35
N LYS A 98 -6.77 32.32 -0.41
CA LYS A 98 -6.99 33.66 0.13
C LYS A 98 -8.32 33.76 0.89
N ALA A 99 -9.41 33.19 0.36
CA ALA A 99 -10.69 33.15 1.05
C ALA A 99 -10.59 32.48 2.42
N CYS A 100 -9.90 31.34 2.48
CA CYS A 100 -9.61 30.64 3.73
C CYS A 100 -8.80 31.49 4.71
N LYS A 101 -7.77 32.20 4.23
CA LYS A 101 -6.92 33.07 5.05
C LYS A 101 -7.67 34.30 5.56
N ASP A 102 -8.55 34.88 4.76
CA ASP A 102 -9.28 36.11 5.09
C ASP A 102 -10.47 35.84 6.05
N LEU A 103 -10.99 34.60 6.09
CA LEU A 103 -12.17 34.23 6.88
C LEU A 103 -12.08 34.60 8.38
N PRO A 104 -10.99 34.29 9.11
CA PRO A 104 -10.89 34.61 10.53
C PRO A 104 -10.85 36.12 10.82
N TRP A 105 -10.41 36.93 9.86
CA TRP A 105 -10.20 38.38 10.01
C TRP A 105 -11.46 39.22 9.72
N LEU A 106 -12.59 38.59 9.44
CA LEU A 106 -13.84 39.32 9.20
C LEU A 106 -14.54 39.66 10.51
N ASP A 107 -14.68 40.94 10.83
CA ASP A 107 -15.29 41.44 12.08
C ASP A 107 -16.80 41.16 12.23
N ASN A 108 -17.43 40.54 11.23
CA ASN A 108 -18.88 40.39 11.18
C ASN A 108 -19.27 38.92 10.97
N ALA A 109 -19.94 38.33 11.96
CA ALA A 109 -20.38 36.94 11.95
C ALA A 109 -21.31 36.58 10.76
N LYS A 110 -22.05 37.55 10.21
CA LYS A 110 -22.82 37.32 8.98
C LYS A 110 -21.90 37.20 7.77
N LYS A 111 -20.94 38.11 7.62
CA LYS A 111 -19.96 38.04 6.52
C LYS A 111 -19.08 36.80 6.61
N GLN A 112 -18.69 36.40 7.82
CA GLN A 112 -17.97 35.14 8.06
C GLN A 112 -18.80 33.94 7.57
N ARG A 113 -20.09 33.86 7.94
CA ARG A 113 -20.98 32.78 7.47
C ARG A 113 -21.15 32.79 5.95
N ASP A 114 -21.38 33.95 5.35
CA ASP A 114 -21.56 34.06 3.90
C ASP A 114 -20.26 33.66 3.15
N LEU A 115 -19.08 33.98 3.70
CA LEU A 115 -17.79 33.56 3.14
C LEU A 115 -17.52 32.07 3.38
N ALA A 116 -17.87 31.53 4.55
CA ALA A 116 -17.77 30.10 4.83
C ALA A 116 -18.62 29.28 3.86
N ASP A 117 -19.84 29.74 3.54
CA ASP A 117 -20.69 29.10 2.55
C ASP A 117 -20.05 29.10 1.15
N TYR A 118 -19.40 30.20 0.77
CA TYR A 118 -18.62 30.27 -0.46
C TYR A 118 -17.43 29.30 -0.46
N ILE A 119 -16.69 29.22 0.66
CA ILE A 119 -15.56 28.30 0.85
C ILE A 119 -16.04 26.85 0.74
N LEU A 120 -17.18 26.48 1.34
CA LEU A 120 -17.72 25.13 1.22
C LEU A 120 -18.18 24.81 -0.21
N LEU A 121 -18.79 25.77 -0.90
CA LEU A 121 -19.26 25.58 -2.28
C LEU A 121 -18.11 25.38 -3.27
N THR A 122 -17.01 26.11 -3.10
CA THR A 122 -15.85 26.10 -4.02
C THR A 122 -14.75 25.13 -3.59
N GLY A 123 -14.53 25.02 -2.28
CA GLY A 123 -13.48 24.25 -1.64
C GLY A 123 -13.73 22.76 -1.60
N ALA A 124 -14.99 22.32 -1.52
CA ALA A 124 -15.31 20.89 -1.42
C ALA A 124 -14.76 20.07 -2.59
N GLN A 125 -14.61 20.65 -3.78
CA GLN A 125 -14.04 19.96 -4.94
C GLN A 125 -12.54 20.18 -5.12
N SER A 126 -12.01 21.31 -4.64
CA SER A 126 -10.62 21.71 -4.87
C SER A 126 -9.69 21.25 -3.75
N ASP A 127 -10.04 21.56 -2.50
CA ASP A 127 -9.30 21.16 -1.31
C ASP A 127 -10.27 21.06 -0.11
N ALA A 128 -10.98 19.94 -0.06
CA ALA A 128 -11.98 19.67 0.96
C ALA A 128 -11.40 19.67 2.39
N ARG A 129 -10.11 19.35 2.54
CA ARG A 129 -9.43 19.34 3.84
C ARG A 129 -9.23 20.76 4.35
N LEU A 130 -8.69 21.66 3.52
CA LEU A 130 -8.51 23.05 3.91
C LEU A 130 -9.86 23.75 4.14
N ALA A 131 -10.84 23.49 3.27
CA ALA A 131 -12.19 24.04 3.39
C ALA A 131 -12.83 23.65 4.73
N ALA A 132 -12.84 22.35 5.05
CA ALA A 132 -13.44 21.87 6.28
C ALA A 132 -12.70 22.34 7.51
N GLY A 133 -11.36 22.29 7.53
CA GLY A 133 -10.57 22.74 8.69
C GLY A 133 -10.91 24.18 9.07
N VAL A 134 -10.83 25.10 8.12
CA VAL A 134 -11.06 26.54 8.35
C VAL A 134 -12.52 26.84 8.73
N VAL A 135 -13.50 26.17 8.10
CA VAL A 135 -14.91 26.41 8.40
C VAL A 135 -15.33 25.76 9.73
N CYS A 136 -14.77 24.60 10.08
CA CYS A 136 -14.99 23.94 11.38
C CYS A 136 -14.39 24.75 12.54
N GLU A 137 -13.18 25.31 12.37
CA GLU A 137 -12.60 26.25 13.34
C GLU A 137 -13.50 27.47 13.54
N LEU A 138 -13.99 28.07 12.45
CA LEU A 138 -14.96 29.16 12.54
C LEU A 138 -16.25 28.72 13.25
N ALA A 139 -16.74 27.51 12.97
CA ALA A 139 -17.94 26.99 13.61
C ALA A 139 -17.77 26.86 15.13
N ASN A 140 -16.62 26.36 15.59
CA ASN A 140 -16.26 26.29 17.01
C ASN A 140 -16.25 27.70 17.62
N ASN A 141 -15.58 28.66 16.98
CA ASN A 141 -15.49 30.05 17.44
C ASN A 141 -16.85 30.75 17.53
N LEU A 142 -17.73 30.52 16.55
CA LEU A 142 -19.08 31.09 16.50
C LEU A 142 -20.10 30.30 17.34
N LYS A 143 -19.68 29.19 17.95
CA LYS A 143 -20.56 28.24 18.66
C LYS A 143 -21.76 27.82 17.80
N ASN A 144 -21.52 27.54 16.52
CA ASN A 144 -22.56 27.22 15.54
C ASN A 144 -22.45 25.76 15.02
N VAL A 145 -23.13 24.84 15.69
CA VAL A 145 -23.16 23.42 15.32
C VAL A 145 -23.71 23.16 13.91
N ASN A 146 -24.64 23.99 13.42
CA ASN A 146 -25.19 23.82 12.07
C ASN A 146 -24.12 24.09 11.00
N LEU A 147 -23.23 25.05 11.25
CA LEU A 147 -22.12 25.34 10.35
C LEU A 147 -21.10 24.19 10.37
N TRP A 148 -20.83 23.63 11.55
CA TRP A 148 -20.00 22.43 11.71
C TRP A 148 -20.54 21.26 10.90
N GLU A 149 -21.81 20.88 11.11
CA GLU A 149 -22.42 19.76 10.39
C GLU A 149 -22.42 19.99 8.87
N LYS A 150 -22.71 21.22 8.43
CA LYS A 150 -22.71 21.58 7.00
C LYS A 150 -21.32 21.42 6.40
N ALA A 151 -20.27 21.85 7.10
CA ALA A 151 -18.88 21.71 6.65
C ALA A 151 -18.49 20.25 6.48
N ILE A 152 -18.74 19.43 7.52
CA ILE A 152 -18.42 17.99 7.50
C ILE A 152 -19.23 17.27 6.41
N ARG A 153 -20.54 17.51 6.32
CA ARG A 153 -21.42 16.88 5.33
C ARG A 153 -21.01 17.20 3.89
N THR A 154 -20.56 18.42 3.64
CA THR A 154 -20.14 18.85 2.31
C THR A 154 -18.78 18.23 1.93
N CYS A 155 -17.82 18.25 2.87
CA CYS A 155 -16.45 17.83 2.57
C CYS A 155 -16.23 16.31 2.66
N ALA A 156 -17.00 15.59 3.48
CA ALA A 156 -16.86 14.13 3.63
C ALA A 156 -17.32 13.32 2.42
N GLN A 157 -18.11 13.93 1.51
CA GLN A 157 -18.53 13.29 0.26
C GLN A 157 -17.35 12.93 -0.66
N VAL A 158 -16.18 13.54 -0.44
CA VAL A 158 -14.95 13.30 -1.23
C VAL A 158 -14.20 12.04 -0.75
N GLY A 159 -14.66 11.36 0.31
CA GLY A 159 -14.04 10.11 0.79
C GLY A 159 -12.76 10.30 1.60
N LEU A 160 -12.51 11.51 2.10
CA LEU A 160 -11.34 11.84 2.93
C LEU A 160 -11.54 11.51 4.43
N GLY A 161 -12.72 11.03 4.83
CA GLY A 161 -12.98 10.51 6.18
C GLY A 161 -12.60 11.46 7.31
N PHE A 162 -11.74 10.98 8.22
CA PHE A 162 -11.27 11.74 9.38
C PHE A 162 -10.11 12.69 9.08
N VAL A 163 -9.44 12.56 7.94
CA VAL A 163 -8.31 13.42 7.57
C VAL A 163 -8.77 14.86 7.25
N ILE A 164 -10.07 15.04 7.01
CA ILE A 164 -10.72 16.30 6.64
C ILE A 164 -10.53 17.39 7.71
N VAL A 165 -10.59 17.03 8.99
CA VAL A 165 -10.46 17.97 10.12
C VAL A 165 -9.35 17.49 11.06
N GLY A 166 -8.54 18.41 11.57
CA GLY A 166 -7.51 18.10 12.56
C GLY A 166 -8.10 17.54 13.86
N ASN A 167 -7.37 16.67 14.56
CA ASN A 167 -7.86 16.08 15.80
C ASN A 167 -8.17 17.12 16.88
N GLN A 168 -7.36 18.18 16.96
CA GLN A 168 -7.57 19.29 17.88
C GLN A 168 -8.96 19.94 17.69
N VAL A 169 -9.28 20.32 16.45
CA VAL A 169 -10.56 20.95 16.10
C VAL A 169 -11.76 20.03 16.35
N LYS A 170 -11.58 18.70 16.21
CA LYS A 170 -12.61 17.70 16.57
C LYS A 170 -12.87 17.65 18.07
N LEU A 171 -11.82 17.68 18.88
CA LEU A 171 -11.93 17.65 20.34
C LEU A 171 -12.56 18.94 20.86
N GLU A 172 -12.15 20.09 20.32
CA GLU A 172 -12.79 21.39 20.60
C GLU A 172 -14.28 21.37 20.27
N ALA A 173 -14.68 20.76 19.16
CA ALA A 173 -16.10 20.64 18.81
C ALA A 173 -16.87 19.78 19.80
N ILE A 174 -16.28 18.69 20.31
CA ILE A 174 -16.87 17.86 21.36
C ILE A 174 -17.07 18.69 22.63
N GLU A 175 -16.04 19.39 23.10
CA GLU A 175 -16.10 20.21 24.31
C GLU A 175 -17.07 21.41 24.18
N GLN A 176 -17.11 22.02 22.99
CA GLN A 176 -17.87 23.23 22.71
C GLN A 176 -19.36 22.96 22.47
N PHE A 177 -19.71 21.87 21.77
CA PHE A 177 -21.08 21.54 21.38
C PHE A 177 -21.70 20.39 22.18
N GLY A 178 -20.88 19.58 22.84
CA GLY A 178 -21.29 18.28 23.39
C GLY A 178 -21.26 17.18 22.32
N PHE A 179 -20.91 15.96 22.73
CA PHE A 179 -20.75 14.84 21.80
C PHE A 179 -22.06 14.49 21.08
N THR A 180 -23.20 14.48 21.78
CA THR A 180 -24.52 14.23 21.18
C THR A 180 -24.77 15.11 19.95
N ALA A 181 -24.41 16.39 20.01
CA ALA A 181 -24.68 17.36 18.96
C ALA A 181 -23.81 17.16 17.71
N VAL A 182 -22.58 16.64 17.87
CA VAL A 182 -21.64 16.40 16.75
C VAL A 182 -21.58 14.95 16.32
N ARG A 183 -22.23 14.03 17.03
CA ARG A 183 -22.18 12.58 16.80
C ARG A 183 -22.45 12.20 15.35
N SER A 184 -23.47 12.79 14.74
CA SER A 184 -23.83 12.58 13.32
C SER A 184 -22.65 12.84 12.38
N SER A 185 -21.85 13.86 12.68
CA SER A 185 -20.67 14.25 11.91
C SER A 185 -19.52 13.26 12.10
N PHE A 186 -19.32 12.74 13.32
CA PHE A 186 -18.30 11.71 13.58
C PHE A 186 -18.64 10.37 12.92
N GLU A 187 -19.92 9.97 12.92
CA GLU A 187 -20.40 8.79 12.20
C GLU A 187 -20.17 8.93 10.69
N LEU A 188 -20.47 10.11 10.13
CA LEU A 188 -20.22 10.41 8.72
C LEU A 188 -18.73 10.31 8.37
N MET A 189 -17.85 10.91 9.19
CA MET A 189 -16.40 10.83 8.99
C MET A 189 -15.88 9.38 9.12
N LEU A 190 -16.40 8.60 10.09
CA LEU A 190 -16.03 7.20 10.29
C LEU A 190 -16.38 6.32 9.09
N CYS A 191 -17.56 6.55 8.51
CA CYS A 191 -18.02 5.84 7.32
C CYS A 191 -17.19 6.21 6.08
N GLY A 192 -16.84 7.48 5.93
CA GLY A 192 -16.04 7.99 4.83
C GLY A 192 -14.56 7.59 4.87
N GLU A 193 -14.02 7.21 6.03
CA GLU A 193 -12.59 6.92 6.20
C GLU A 193 -12.16 5.60 5.54
N SER A 194 -11.29 5.68 4.55
CA SER A 194 -10.79 4.53 3.78
C SER A 194 -9.68 3.76 4.51
N GLN A 195 -8.92 4.43 5.37
CA GLN A 195 -7.77 3.83 6.06
C GLN A 195 -8.17 3.28 7.43
N ASN A 196 -7.91 1.99 7.66
CA ASN A 196 -8.21 1.33 8.93
C ASN A 196 -7.41 1.95 10.07
N LEU A 197 -6.13 2.28 9.83
CA LEU A 197 -5.27 2.87 10.85
C LEU A 197 -5.83 4.20 11.36
N THR A 198 -6.26 5.08 10.44
CA THR A 198 -6.84 6.38 10.80
C THR A 198 -8.14 6.23 11.59
N ARG A 199 -9.01 5.27 11.21
CA ARG A 199 -10.24 4.95 11.97
C ARG A 199 -9.90 4.51 13.40
N LEU A 200 -9.04 3.51 13.53
CA LEU A 200 -8.69 2.92 14.82
C LEU A 200 -7.98 3.93 15.72
N ARG A 201 -7.08 4.75 15.16
CA ARG A 201 -6.37 5.78 15.90
C ARG A 201 -7.31 6.81 16.49
N LEU A 202 -8.29 7.30 15.73
CA LEU A 202 -9.25 8.26 16.29
C LEU A 202 -10.13 7.63 17.35
N LEU A 203 -10.63 6.40 17.11
CA LEU A 203 -11.44 5.69 18.10
C LEU A 203 -10.65 5.43 19.38
N TYR A 204 -9.35 5.17 19.29
CA TYR A 204 -8.46 5.07 20.44
C TYR A 204 -8.35 6.40 21.20
N VAL A 205 -8.12 7.52 20.49
CA VAL A 205 -8.07 8.87 21.11
C VAL A 205 -9.38 9.18 21.83
N LEU A 206 -10.53 8.95 21.20
CA LEU A 206 -11.85 9.20 21.81
C LEU A 206 -12.18 8.23 22.95
N ALA A 207 -11.62 7.02 22.96
CA ALA A 207 -11.82 6.03 24.03
C ALA A 207 -11.02 6.32 25.32
N GLY A 208 -10.32 7.46 25.40
CA GLY A 208 -9.52 7.82 26.57
C GLY A 208 -8.01 7.64 26.38
N GLY A 209 -7.55 7.55 25.13
CA GLY A 209 -6.14 7.78 24.82
C GLY A 209 -5.68 9.17 25.29
N PRO A 210 -4.36 9.43 25.30
CA PRO A 210 -3.79 10.70 25.75
C PRO A 210 -4.38 11.85 24.93
N CYS A 211 -5.30 12.58 25.53
CA CYS A 211 -5.94 13.76 25.00
C CYS A 211 -5.78 14.84 26.05
N GLU A 212 -5.06 15.90 25.71
CA GLU A 212 -5.04 17.08 26.56
C GLU A 212 -6.39 17.78 26.43
N PRO A 213 -7.15 17.95 27.53
CA PRO A 213 -8.40 18.67 27.48
C PRO A 213 -8.13 20.13 27.13
N VAL A 214 -8.97 20.71 26.26
CA VAL A 214 -8.79 22.09 25.80
C VAL A 214 -9.34 23.08 26.82
N ALA A 215 -10.44 22.72 27.50
CA ALA A 215 -11.06 23.52 28.54
C ALA A 215 -10.44 23.29 29.93
N THR A 216 -10.43 24.37 30.75
CA THR A 216 -9.96 24.35 32.15
C THR A 216 -10.91 23.67 33.13
N ASP A 217 -12.20 23.52 32.77
CA ASP A 217 -13.21 22.91 33.64
C ASP A 217 -13.22 21.39 33.49
N LYS A 218 -12.48 20.72 34.37
CA LYS A 218 -12.27 19.26 34.34
C LYS A 218 -13.55 18.45 34.49
N GLU A 219 -14.54 18.93 35.25
CA GLU A 219 -15.76 18.15 35.54
C GLU A 219 -16.67 18.09 34.32
N ARG A 220 -16.94 19.24 33.70
CA ARG A 220 -17.72 19.31 32.47
C ARG A 220 -17.06 18.52 31.33
N VAL A 221 -15.74 18.62 31.20
CA VAL A 221 -14.99 17.85 30.20
C VAL A 221 -15.13 16.35 30.45
N ALA A 222 -15.07 15.89 31.69
CA ALA A 222 -15.21 14.47 32.01
C ALA A 222 -16.56 13.89 31.59
N GLU A 223 -17.66 14.63 31.81
CA GLU A 223 -19.01 14.20 31.42
C GLU A 223 -19.15 14.12 29.89
N VAL A 224 -18.78 15.18 29.17
CA VAL A 224 -18.89 15.24 27.71
C VAL A 224 -18.01 14.17 27.04
N HIS A 225 -16.81 13.93 27.57
CA HIS A 225 -15.92 12.88 27.06
C HIS A 225 -16.42 11.47 27.41
N GLN A 226 -17.24 11.28 28.45
CA GLN A 226 -17.74 9.96 28.81
C GLN A 226 -18.68 9.39 27.73
N GLU A 227 -19.52 10.24 27.14
CA GLU A 227 -20.38 9.84 26.03
C GLU A 227 -19.55 9.47 24.79
N ALA A 228 -18.57 10.32 24.44
CA ALA A 228 -17.64 10.06 23.33
C ALA A 228 -16.84 8.77 23.52
N ARG A 229 -16.38 8.50 24.75
CA ARG A 229 -15.67 7.25 25.12
C ARG A 229 -16.55 6.03 24.89
N THR A 230 -17.77 6.07 25.40
CA THR A 230 -18.74 4.97 25.26
C THR A 230 -19.01 4.69 23.77
N TRP A 231 -19.26 5.74 22.99
CA TRP A 231 -19.45 5.64 21.55
C TRP A 231 -18.21 5.05 20.84
N ALA A 232 -17.01 5.53 21.18
CA ALA A 232 -15.78 5.11 20.54
C ALA A 232 -15.46 3.63 20.79
N ILE A 233 -15.70 3.12 22.01
CA ILE A 233 -15.53 1.70 22.34
C ILE A 233 -16.47 0.84 21.48
N THR A 234 -17.76 1.19 21.42
CA THR A 234 -18.74 0.48 20.59
C THR A 234 -18.36 0.50 19.11
N HIS A 235 -17.91 1.65 18.59
CA HIS A 235 -17.56 1.80 17.18
C HIS A 235 -16.21 1.19 16.83
N LYS A 236 -15.29 1.04 17.79
CA LYS A 236 -14.03 0.30 17.61
C LYS A 236 -14.32 -1.15 17.26
N GLU A 237 -15.25 -1.79 17.96
CA GLU A 237 -15.65 -3.16 17.63
C GLU A 237 -16.31 -3.25 16.26
N ALA A 238 -17.21 -2.32 15.93
CA ALA A 238 -17.85 -2.27 14.61
C ALA A 238 -16.86 -1.99 13.48
N ALA A 239 -15.85 -1.15 13.73
CA ALA A 239 -14.79 -0.84 12.78
C ALA A 239 -13.90 -2.05 12.53
N LEU A 240 -13.55 -2.78 13.59
CA LEU A 240 -12.83 -4.05 13.50
C LEU A 240 -13.66 -5.10 12.75
N ARG A 241 -14.99 -5.15 12.96
CA ARG A 241 -15.89 -6.02 12.19
C ARG A 241 -16.01 -5.67 10.71
N ASN A 242 -15.70 -4.45 10.33
CA ASN A 242 -15.81 -3.95 8.96
C ASN A 242 -14.47 -3.34 8.53
N VAL A 243 -13.42 -4.16 8.61
CA VAL A 243 -12.07 -3.76 8.24
C VAL A 243 -12.00 -3.67 6.71
N LYS A 244 -11.56 -2.51 6.23
CA LYS A 244 -11.27 -2.29 4.81
C LYS A 244 -10.02 -3.08 4.44
N THR A 245 -9.75 -3.28 3.15
CA THR A 245 -8.54 -4.00 2.72
C THR A 245 -7.30 -3.35 3.35
N PRO A 246 -6.60 -4.03 4.28
CA PRO A 246 -5.54 -3.39 5.03
C PRO A 246 -4.28 -3.25 4.18
N THR A 247 -3.57 -2.12 4.32
CA THR A 247 -2.20 -2.00 3.80
C THR A 247 -1.21 -2.64 4.76
N MET A 248 0.02 -2.94 4.30
CA MET A 248 1.05 -3.52 5.16
C MET A 248 1.38 -2.64 6.38
N ALA A 249 1.38 -1.31 6.20
CA ALA A 249 1.57 -0.36 7.29
C ALA A 249 0.44 -0.41 8.35
N GLU A 250 -0.76 -0.86 7.96
CA GLU A 250 -1.91 -0.98 8.86
C GLU A 250 -1.98 -2.32 9.58
N CYS A 251 -1.29 -3.36 9.09
CA CYS A 251 -1.32 -4.68 9.69
C CYS A 251 -0.90 -4.64 11.15
N GLN A 252 0.16 -3.90 11.49
CA GLN A 252 0.64 -3.77 12.86
C GLN A 252 -0.43 -3.20 13.80
N ALA A 253 -1.09 -2.11 13.42
CA ALA A 253 -2.13 -1.49 14.25
C ALA A 253 -3.37 -2.37 14.39
N LEU A 254 -3.73 -3.12 13.34
CA LEU A 254 -4.81 -4.11 13.43
C LEU A 254 -4.45 -5.25 14.38
N LEU A 255 -3.19 -5.71 14.35
CA LEU A 255 -2.71 -6.76 15.25
C LEU A 255 -2.65 -6.28 16.69
N GLU A 256 -2.23 -5.04 16.94
CA GLU A 256 -2.31 -4.41 18.26
C GLU A 256 -3.75 -4.35 18.76
N ALA A 257 -4.69 -3.92 17.92
CA ALA A 257 -6.12 -3.91 18.25
C ALA A 257 -6.71 -5.32 18.50
N VAL A 258 -6.16 -6.34 17.84
CA VAL A 258 -6.50 -7.76 18.09
C VAL A 258 -5.90 -8.22 19.43
N ARG A 259 -4.65 -7.86 19.72
CA ARG A 259 -3.95 -8.21 20.98
C ARG A 259 -4.64 -7.61 22.20
N GLU A 260 -5.15 -6.39 22.08
CA GLU A 260 -5.95 -5.75 23.14
C GLU A 260 -7.21 -6.55 23.53
N LYS A 261 -7.68 -7.47 22.67
CA LYS A 261 -8.80 -8.38 22.99
C LYS A 261 -8.39 -9.65 23.73
N GLY A 262 -7.09 -9.84 24.02
CA GLY A 262 -6.57 -11.05 24.67
C GLY A 262 -6.90 -12.30 23.86
N GLU A 263 -7.41 -13.33 24.54
CA GLU A 263 -7.73 -14.64 23.94
C GLU A 263 -8.81 -14.56 22.85
N ALA A 264 -9.81 -13.69 23.04
CA ALA A 264 -10.85 -13.42 22.04
C ALA A 264 -10.30 -12.78 20.75
N GLY A 265 -9.07 -12.26 20.78
CA GLY A 265 -8.38 -11.72 19.61
C GLY A 265 -8.17 -12.76 18.52
N CYS A 266 -7.82 -14.00 18.88
CA CYS A 266 -7.59 -15.07 17.90
C CYS A 266 -8.89 -15.46 17.19
N THR A 267 -9.97 -15.62 17.94
CA THR A 267 -11.32 -15.87 17.41
C THR A 267 -11.77 -14.73 16.51
N PHE A 268 -11.57 -13.50 16.96
CA PHE A 268 -11.92 -12.33 16.19
C PHE A 268 -11.15 -12.27 14.86
N LEU A 269 -9.85 -12.51 14.88
CA LEU A 269 -9.03 -12.52 13.68
C LEU A 269 -9.48 -13.66 12.73
N HIS A 270 -9.73 -14.86 13.27
CA HIS A 270 -10.22 -16.00 12.50
C HIS A 270 -11.58 -15.78 11.85
N GLU A 271 -12.56 -15.27 12.60
CA GLU A 271 -13.95 -15.16 12.16
C GLU A 271 -14.24 -13.89 11.36
N THR A 272 -13.43 -12.84 11.56
CA THR A 272 -13.69 -11.52 10.98
C THR A 272 -12.63 -11.11 9.96
N LEU A 273 -11.36 -11.05 10.38
CA LEU A 273 -10.30 -10.47 9.56
C LEU A 273 -9.89 -11.38 8.40
N LEU A 274 -9.76 -12.68 8.63
CA LEU A 274 -9.37 -13.61 7.57
C LEU A 274 -10.46 -13.70 6.51
N PRO A 275 -11.74 -13.99 6.82
CA PRO A 275 -12.75 -14.17 5.78
C PRO A 275 -12.87 -12.94 4.87
N GLN A 276 -12.68 -11.72 5.42
CA GLN A 276 -12.70 -10.48 4.63
C GLN A 276 -11.50 -10.32 3.69
N ARG A 277 -10.33 -10.86 4.03
CA ARG A 277 -9.11 -10.80 3.19
C ARG A 277 -9.03 -11.91 2.16
N PHE A 278 -9.60 -13.08 2.48
CA PHE A 278 -9.49 -14.30 1.68
C PHE A 278 -10.75 -14.67 0.90
N ALA A 279 -11.91 -14.09 1.24
CA ALA A 279 -13.06 -14.22 0.37
C ALA A 279 -12.64 -13.67 -1.00
N PRO A 280 -12.68 -14.48 -2.09
CA PRO A 280 -12.48 -13.96 -3.42
C PRO A 280 -13.47 -12.82 -3.58
N SER A 281 -12.98 -11.64 -3.96
CA SER A 281 -13.79 -10.43 -4.06
C SER A 281 -14.89 -10.67 -5.09
N LEU A 282 -16.02 -11.20 -4.63
CA LEU A 282 -17.26 -11.27 -5.37
C LEU A 282 -17.79 -9.84 -5.40
N SER A 283 -17.23 -9.04 -6.31
CA SER A 283 -17.77 -7.73 -6.64
C SER A 283 -19.21 -7.92 -7.08
N THR A 284 -20.14 -7.74 -6.13
CA THR A 284 -21.57 -7.80 -6.36
C THR A 284 -22.14 -6.44 -5.93
N PRO A 285 -22.75 -5.67 -6.82
CA PRO A 285 -23.42 -4.43 -6.44
C PRO A 285 -24.75 -4.76 -5.75
N GLY A 286 -24.84 -4.39 -4.47
CA GLY A 286 -26.09 -4.14 -3.75
C GLY A 286 -26.87 -5.37 -3.28
N ARG A 287 -26.73 -5.74 -2.01
CA ARG A 287 -27.88 -6.24 -1.22
C ARG A 287 -27.66 -6.19 0.29
N SER A 288 -28.75 -5.80 0.95
CA SER A 288 -28.90 -5.48 2.37
C SER A 288 -28.67 -6.68 3.30
N SER A 289 -28.03 -6.40 4.43
CA SER A 289 -27.75 -7.32 5.52
C SER A 289 -29.01 -7.72 6.29
N SER A 290 -29.22 -9.02 6.49
CA SER A 290 -30.04 -9.57 7.57
C SER A 290 -29.19 -10.58 8.34
N SER A 291 -28.88 -10.25 9.60
CA SER A 291 -28.10 -11.08 10.51
C SER A 291 -29.03 -11.77 11.51
N SER A 292 -29.12 -13.10 11.45
CA SER A 292 -29.65 -13.93 12.53
C SER A 292 -28.49 -14.58 13.29
N SER A 293 -28.27 -14.09 14.51
CA SER A 293 -27.26 -14.60 15.45
C SER A 293 -27.82 -15.81 16.21
N ARG A 294 -27.15 -16.95 16.11
CA ARG A 294 -27.46 -18.17 16.87
C ARG A 294 -26.33 -18.42 17.86
N SER A 295 -26.58 -18.13 19.12
CA SER A 295 -25.66 -18.36 20.24
C SER A 295 -25.64 -19.85 20.63
N ARG A 296 -24.46 -20.46 20.65
CA ARG A 296 -24.19 -21.75 21.30
C ARG A 296 -23.09 -21.53 22.32
N SER A 297 -23.41 -21.73 23.60
CA SER A 297 -22.46 -21.77 24.70
C SER A 297 -22.03 -23.21 24.97
N THR A 298 -20.73 -23.48 25.05
CA THR A 298 -20.15 -24.59 25.83
C THR A 298 -18.67 -24.31 26.08
N SER A 299 -18.27 -24.47 27.34
CA SER A 299 -16.92 -24.36 27.90
C SER A 299 -16.03 -25.51 27.44
N ASP A 300 -15.01 -25.19 26.65
CA ASP A 300 -13.81 -26.00 26.38
C ASP A 300 -12.74 -25.05 25.76
N GLU A 301 -12.19 -24.15 26.59
CA GLU A 301 -11.48 -22.92 26.16
C GLU A 301 -10.00 -23.16 25.82
N ASP A 302 -9.28 -24.01 26.55
CA ASP A 302 -7.81 -24.07 26.42
C ASP A 302 -7.34 -24.85 25.18
N LEU A 303 -8.05 -25.91 24.77
CA LEU A 303 -7.68 -26.71 23.60
C LEU A 303 -8.08 -26.05 22.27
N ARG A 304 -9.21 -25.33 22.24
CA ARG A 304 -9.65 -24.57 21.06
C ARG A 304 -8.71 -23.42 20.71
N SER A 305 -8.09 -22.82 21.73
CA SER A 305 -7.15 -21.71 21.55
C SER A 305 -6.00 -22.11 20.61
N SER A 306 -5.39 -23.28 20.81
CA SER A 306 -4.24 -23.74 20.01
C SER A 306 -4.61 -24.04 18.56
N ASP A 307 -5.71 -24.75 18.31
CA ASP A 307 -6.13 -25.12 16.95
C ASP A 307 -6.59 -23.91 16.14
N LEU A 308 -7.31 -22.98 16.78
CA LEU A 308 -7.76 -21.74 16.16
C LEU A 308 -6.58 -20.83 15.80
N LYS A 309 -5.62 -20.68 16.73
CA LYS A 309 -4.35 -19.97 16.49
C LYS A 309 -3.57 -20.58 15.32
N THR A 310 -3.48 -21.91 15.28
CA THR A 310 -2.84 -22.65 14.20
C THR A 310 -3.53 -22.41 12.86
N SER A 311 -4.87 -22.47 12.82
CA SER A 311 -5.67 -22.17 11.63
C SER A 311 -5.45 -20.75 11.14
N VAL A 312 -5.46 -19.77 12.05
CA VAL A 312 -5.21 -18.35 11.76
C VAL A 312 -3.86 -18.14 11.10
N ILE A 313 -2.80 -18.66 11.73
CA ILE A 313 -1.44 -18.51 11.22
C ILE A 313 -1.30 -19.19 9.87
N THR A 314 -1.86 -20.39 9.72
CA THR A 314 -1.85 -21.13 8.46
C THR A 314 -2.52 -20.34 7.35
N GLN A 315 -3.66 -19.72 7.61
CA GLN A 315 -4.37 -18.89 6.63
C GLN A 315 -3.57 -17.63 6.28
N LEU A 316 -3.00 -16.93 7.27
CA LEU A 316 -2.16 -15.75 7.03
C LEU A 316 -0.93 -16.05 6.17
N LEU A 317 -0.22 -17.14 6.49
CA LEU A 317 0.92 -17.59 5.69
C LEU A 317 0.47 -17.99 4.29
N ARG A 318 -0.65 -18.72 4.16
CA ARG A 318 -1.22 -19.06 2.86
C ARG A 318 -1.60 -17.82 2.05
N ALA A 319 -2.08 -16.73 2.66
CA ALA A 319 -2.31 -15.45 1.94
C ALA A 319 -1.04 -14.92 1.32
N ALA A 320 -0.01 -14.84 2.15
CA ALA A 320 1.25 -14.22 1.77
C ALA A 320 1.87 -14.99 0.61
N LEU A 321 1.79 -16.33 0.68
CA LEU A 321 2.23 -17.22 -0.39
C LEU A 321 1.38 -17.13 -1.67
N MET A 322 0.08 -16.82 -1.57
CA MET A 322 -0.84 -16.83 -2.72
C MET A 322 -1.08 -15.45 -3.36
N LYS A 323 -0.82 -14.33 -2.67
CA LYS A 323 -1.10 -12.96 -3.16
C LYS A 323 -0.04 -12.39 -4.10
N THR A 324 0.99 -13.14 -4.43
CA THR A 324 2.14 -12.67 -5.20
C THR A 324 2.05 -13.12 -6.66
N PRO A 325 1.47 -12.31 -7.58
CA PRO A 325 1.63 -12.58 -9.00
C PRO A 325 3.10 -12.44 -9.38
N VAL A 326 3.66 -13.48 -9.99
CA VAL A 326 4.96 -13.42 -10.64
C VAL A 326 4.76 -12.73 -11.99
N VAL A 327 5.33 -11.53 -12.14
CA VAL A 327 5.40 -10.86 -13.45
C VAL A 327 6.61 -11.46 -14.17
N PRO A 328 6.43 -12.26 -15.23
CA PRO A 328 7.56 -12.74 -16.00
C PRO A 328 8.25 -11.57 -16.71
N PRO A 329 9.58 -11.63 -16.91
CA PRO A 329 10.25 -10.71 -17.82
C PRO A 329 9.65 -10.91 -19.22
N GLU A 330 9.20 -9.83 -19.87
CA GLU A 330 8.69 -9.92 -21.24
C GLU A 330 9.77 -10.53 -22.15
N PRO A 331 9.41 -11.47 -23.05
CA PRO A 331 10.35 -12.10 -23.96
C PRO A 331 11.07 -11.02 -24.77
N HIS A 332 12.37 -10.87 -24.51
CA HIS A 332 13.19 -9.84 -25.12
C HIS A 332 13.25 -10.02 -26.64
N SER A 333 12.77 -9.00 -27.35
CA SER A 333 13.26 -8.72 -28.70
C SER A 333 14.74 -8.36 -28.60
N ARG A 334 15.56 -9.19 -29.24
CA ARG A 334 17.02 -9.17 -29.28
C ARG A 334 17.56 -7.80 -29.69
N GLY A 335 17.92 -6.95 -28.72
CA GLY A 335 18.56 -5.65 -28.95
C GLY A 335 19.43 -5.28 -27.75
N GLY A 336 20.74 -5.33 -27.92
CA GLY A 336 21.72 -5.21 -26.84
C GLY A 336 21.82 -3.81 -26.26
N MET A 337 21.50 -3.69 -24.97
CA MET A 337 22.10 -2.78 -23.99
C MET A 337 21.57 -3.19 -22.61
N THR A 338 22.45 -3.38 -21.62
CA THR A 338 22.09 -3.78 -20.25
C THR A 338 21.11 -2.77 -19.65
N SER A 339 19.87 -3.22 -19.40
CA SER A 339 18.74 -2.33 -19.11
C SER A 339 18.37 -2.30 -17.61
N PRO A 340 17.67 -1.26 -17.13
CA PRO A 340 17.19 -1.09 -15.74
C PRO A 340 16.33 -2.22 -15.15
N LEU A 341 16.02 -3.27 -15.92
CA LEU A 341 15.07 -4.33 -15.55
C LEU A 341 15.63 -5.32 -14.52
N GLU A 342 16.92 -5.66 -14.54
CA GLU A 342 17.55 -6.54 -13.54
C GLU A 342 17.42 -5.97 -12.11
N ARG A 343 17.43 -4.63 -12.00
CA ARG A 343 17.27 -3.94 -10.72
C ARG A 343 15.85 -4.10 -10.16
N ALA A 344 14.83 -4.18 -11.03
CA ALA A 344 13.43 -4.32 -10.60
C ALA A 344 13.10 -5.76 -10.13
N SER A 345 13.71 -6.78 -10.73
CA SER A 345 13.53 -8.18 -10.28
C SER A 345 14.17 -8.43 -8.91
N SER A 346 15.34 -7.84 -8.65
CA SER A 346 16.00 -7.90 -7.33
C SER A 346 15.15 -7.28 -6.22
N THR A 347 14.57 -6.09 -6.46
CA THR A 347 13.73 -5.40 -5.46
C THR A 347 12.47 -6.19 -5.10
N VAL A 348 11.84 -6.87 -6.07
CA VAL A 348 10.63 -7.67 -5.81
C VAL A 348 10.95 -8.92 -4.96
N LEU A 349 12.12 -9.54 -5.15
CA LEU A 349 12.57 -10.67 -4.34
C LEU A 349 12.94 -10.25 -2.91
N GLU A 350 13.58 -9.09 -2.75
CA GLU A 350 13.89 -8.51 -1.44
C GLU A 350 12.62 -8.16 -0.65
N ASP A 351 11.62 -7.54 -1.29
CA ASP A 351 10.34 -7.22 -0.66
C ASP A 351 9.61 -8.50 -0.19
N ARG A 352 9.68 -9.59 -0.96
CA ARG A 352 9.10 -10.90 -0.60
C ARG A 352 9.80 -11.52 0.61
N SER A 353 11.14 -11.49 0.62
CA SER A 353 11.93 -11.98 1.76
C SER A 353 11.60 -11.21 3.03
N ALA A 354 11.45 -9.88 2.93
CA ALA A 354 11.05 -9.03 4.03
C ALA A 354 9.62 -9.33 4.52
N GLU A 355 8.65 -9.56 3.63
CA GLU A 355 7.28 -9.92 4.00
C GLU A 355 7.22 -11.26 4.75
N VAL A 356 7.89 -12.30 4.24
CA VAL A 356 7.95 -13.62 4.90
C VAL A 356 8.64 -13.50 6.25
N ARG A 357 9.73 -12.74 6.36
CA ARG A 357 10.42 -12.49 7.62
C ARG A 357 9.52 -11.77 8.62
N ASN A 358 8.83 -10.71 8.22
CA ASN A 358 7.93 -9.95 9.06
C ASN A 358 6.74 -10.80 9.53
N LEU A 359 6.17 -11.62 8.66
CA LEU A 359 5.08 -12.54 9.03
C LEU A 359 5.56 -13.64 9.97
N THR A 360 6.77 -14.16 9.76
CA THR A 360 7.34 -15.20 10.63
C THR A 360 7.68 -14.62 12.00
N GLN A 361 8.34 -13.45 12.03
CA GLN A 361 8.59 -12.69 13.25
C GLN A 361 7.28 -12.38 13.97
N LEU A 362 6.24 -11.98 13.24
CA LEU A 362 4.91 -11.76 13.81
C LEU A 362 4.33 -13.05 14.41
N CYS A 363 4.48 -14.19 13.74
CA CYS A 363 4.02 -15.48 14.29
C CYS A 363 4.72 -15.80 15.60
N PHE A 364 6.02 -15.50 15.71
CA PHE A 364 6.78 -15.62 16.94
C PHE A 364 6.36 -14.59 18.01
N ASP A 365 6.15 -13.32 17.65
CA ASP A 365 5.79 -12.25 18.60
C ASP A 365 4.36 -12.38 19.13
N LEU A 366 3.46 -13.00 18.35
CA LEU A 366 2.12 -13.33 18.78
C LEU A 366 2.09 -14.52 19.76
N HIS A 367 3.18 -15.30 19.91
CA HIS A 367 3.13 -16.56 20.65
C HIS A 367 4.38 -16.86 21.51
N SER A 368 4.13 -17.10 22.80
CA SER A 368 5.06 -17.80 23.70
C SER A 368 5.07 -19.34 23.51
N ALA A 369 4.50 -19.87 22.42
CA ALA A 369 4.18 -21.30 22.27
C ALA A 369 5.14 -22.04 21.33
N ARG A 370 6.09 -22.79 21.93
CA ARG A 370 7.10 -23.65 21.28
C ARG A 370 6.56 -24.70 20.29
N GLY A 371 5.24 -24.93 20.22
CA GLY A 371 4.62 -26.00 19.42
C GLY A 371 4.17 -25.61 18.00
N LEU A 372 3.95 -24.33 17.73
CA LEU A 372 3.34 -23.87 16.47
C LEU A 372 4.31 -23.84 15.29
N PHE A 373 5.61 -23.67 15.56
CA PHE A 373 6.64 -23.67 14.51
C PHE A 373 6.61 -24.96 13.69
N GLY A 374 6.49 -26.11 14.35
CA GLY A 374 6.37 -27.40 13.67
C GLY A 374 5.19 -27.44 12.71
N VAL A 375 4.02 -26.95 13.14
CA VAL A 375 2.82 -26.92 12.29
C VAL A 375 2.98 -25.95 11.13
N ILE A 376 3.56 -24.77 11.36
CA ILE A 376 3.88 -23.80 10.29
C ILE A 376 4.78 -24.45 9.23
N VAL A 377 5.87 -25.09 9.68
CA VAL A 377 6.79 -25.80 8.80
C VAL A 377 6.05 -26.88 8.02
N ASP A 378 5.29 -27.74 8.69
CA ASP A 378 4.56 -28.81 8.03
C ASP A 378 3.58 -28.28 6.99
N ARG A 379 2.87 -27.18 7.27
CA ARG A 379 1.94 -26.55 6.31
C ARG A 379 2.64 -25.87 5.14
N VAL A 380 3.77 -25.20 5.38
CA VAL A 380 4.60 -24.64 4.29
C VAL A 380 5.09 -25.77 3.40
N LEU A 381 5.58 -26.86 3.99
CA LEU A 381 6.03 -28.05 3.25
C LEU A 381 4.90 -28.72 2.47
N GLU A 382 3.72 -28.90 3.08
CA GLU A 382 2.52 -29.44 2.41
C GLU A 382 2.08 -28.56 1.23
N SER A 383 2.11 -27.24 1.40
CA SER A 383 1.73 -26.30 0.34
C SER A 383 2.71 -26.37 -0.84
N VAL A 384 4.01 -26.50 -0.54
CA VAL A 384 5.06 -26.67 -1.55
C VAL A 384 4.92 -28.03 -2.24
N ASP A 385 4.67 -29.12 -1.51
CA ASP A 385 4.46 -30.45 -2.08
C ASP A 385 3.22 -30.51 -2.98
N ALA A 386 2.14 -29.82 -2.60
CA ALA A 386 0.96 -29.66 -3.42
C ALA A 386 1.26 -28.87 -4.71
N ALA A 387 2.09 -27.83 -4.64
CA ALA A 387 2.52 -27.05 -5.80
C ALA A 387 3.40 -27.88 -6.75
N VAL A 388 4.39 -28.62 -6.23
CA VAL A 388 5.22 -29.56 -7.00
C VAL A 388 4.34 -30.59 -7.72
N THR A 389 3.41 -31.20 -6.98
CA THR A 389 2.53 -32.25 -7.52
C THR A 389 1.63 -31.69 -8.62
N SER A 390 1.08 -30.49 -8.43
CA SER A 390 0.24 -29.82 -9.42
C SER A 390 1.04 -29.49 -10.69
N ALA A 391 2.26 -28.97 -10.56
CA ALA A 391 3.15 -28.69 -11.69
C ALA A 391 3.53 -29.98 -12.44
N HIS A 392 3.82 -31.07 -11.72
CA HIS A 392 4.14 -32.36 -12.33
C HIS A 392 2.95 -32.97 -13.09
N VAL A 393 1.75 -32.96 -12.50
CA VAL A 393 0.52 -33.44 -13.17
C VAL A 393 0.25 -32.62 -14.43
N ARG A 394 0.45 -31.30 -14.38
CA ARG A 394 0.28 -30.42 -15.54
C ARG A 394 1.33 -30.70 -16.62
N ALA A 395 2.61 -30.82 -16.27
CA ALA A 395 3.66 -31.16 -17.22
C ALA A 395 3.42 -32.55 -17.87
N GLN A 396 2.90 -33.51 -17.10
CA GLN A 396 2.50 -34.82 -17.61
C GLN A 396 1.27 -34.73 -18.53
N MET A 397 0.29 -33.88 -18.20
CA MET A 397 -0.86 -33.59 -19.07
C MET A 397 -0.41 -32.91 -20.37
N ASP A 398 0.48 -31.92 -20.31
CA ASP A 398 1.00 -31.22 -21.49
C ASP A 398 1.85 -32.16 -22.37
N PHE A 399 2.66 -33.02 -21.76
CA PHE A 399 3.40 -34.07 -22.47
C PHE A 399 2.46 -35.09 -23.13
N ASN A 400 1.40 -35.50 -22.42
CA ASN A 400 0.39 -36.40 -22.97
C ASN A 400 -0.42 -35.73 -24.10
N LEU A 401 -0.78 -34.45 -23.95
CA LEU A 401 -1.44 -33.64 -24.97
C LEU A 401 -0.57 -33.48 -26.22
N GLN A 402 0.74 -33.26 -26.05
CA GLN A 402 1.71 -33.23 -27.16
C GLN A 402 1.89 -34.60 -27.83
N ARG A 403 1.69 -35.70 -27.10
CA ARG A 403 1.80 -37.06 -27.62
C ARG A 403 0.53 -37.54 -28.32
N THR A 404 -0.64 -37.03 -27.94
CA THR A 404 -1.93 -37.31 -28.59
C THR A 404 -2.22 -36.34 -29.76
N ARG A 405 -1.44 -36.51 -30.84
CA ARG A 405 -1.66 -36.07 -32.25
C ARG A 405 -1.66 -34.57 -32.65
N PRO A 406 -1.17 -34.27 -33.88
CA PRO A 406 -1.31 -32.98 -34.57
C PRO A 406 -2.72 -32.68 -35.15
N ASP A 407 -3.66 -33.63 -35.15
CA ASP A 407 -5.03 -33.48 -35.72
C ASP A 407 -5.97 -32.59 -34.87
N VAL A 408 -5.65 -32.32 -33.60
CA VAL A 408 -6.55 -31.57 -32.70
C VAL A 408 -6.54 -30.07 -33.01
N ALA A 409 -5.44 -29.54 -33.57
CA ALA A 409 -5.34 -28.14 -33.97
C ALA A 409 -6.34 -27.79 -35.10
N GLU A 410 -6.60 -28.73 -36.01
CA GLU A 410 -7.55 -28.56 -37.11
C GLU A 410 -9.01 -28.62 -36.62
N LEU A 411 -9.30 -29.50 -35.65
CA LEU A 411 -10.59 -29.55 -34.96
C LEU A 411 -10.86 -28.28 -34.15
N THR A 412 -9.87 -27.75 -33.44
CA THR A 412 -10.02 -26.53 -32.62
C THR A 412 -10.25 -25.29 -33.49
N THR A 413 -9.58 -25.22 -34.64
CA THR A 413 -9.77 -24.14 -35.64
C THR A 413 -11.15 -24.22 -36.30
N THR A 414 -11.66 -25.44 -36.52
CA THR A 414 -13.00 -25.67 -37.10
C THR A 414 -14.11 -25.38 -36.09
N LEU A 415 -13.92 -25.70 -34.81
CA LEU A 415 -14.87 -25.42 -33.74
C LEU A 415 -14.97 -23.92 -33.43
N HIS A 416 -13.84 -23.20 -33.48
CA HIS A 416 -13.83 -21.74 -33.38
C HIS A 416 -14.50 -21.04 -34.58
N ARG A 417 -14.48 -21.65 -35.76
CA ARG A 417 -15.14 -21.14 -36.98
C ARG A 417 -16.64 -21.43 -36.99
N LEU A 418 -17.10 -22.48 -36.30
CA LEU A 418 -18.52 -22.85 -36.20
C LEU A 418 -19.28 -22.13 -35.07
N LEU A 419 -18.61 -21.72 -33.99
CA LEU A 419 -19.26 -21.05 -32.84
C LEU A 419 -19.28 -19.52 -32.95
N GLY A 420 -19.49 -18.99 -34.15
CA GLY A 420 -19.61 -17.55 -34.38
C GLY A 420 -20.71 -16.88 -33.53
N SER A 421 -20.27 -15.98 -32.66
CA SER A 421 -20.99 -14.84 -32.06
C SER A 421 -21.47 -14.95 -30.59
N ALA A 422 -20.89 -14.01 -29.81
CA ALA A 422 -21.48 -13.29 -28.69
C ALA A 422 -21.73 -14.02 -27.34
N ARG A 423 -20.64 -14.35 -26.63
CA ARG A 423 -20.57 -14.13 -25.17
C ARG A 423 -19.19 -13.65 -24.72
N SER A 424 -19.19 -12.39 -24.26
CA SER A 424 -18.27 -11.73 -23.33
C SER A 424 -16.77 -11.70 -23.67
N SER A 425 -16.36 -10.64 -24.39
CA SER A 425 -14.98 -10.16 -24.44
C SER A 425 -14.39 -9.87 -23.06
N GLU A 426 -15.24 -9.66 -22.04
CA GLU A 426 -14.82 -9.44 -20.65
C GLU A 426 -14.48 -10.76 -19.95
N SER A 427 -15.20 -11.86 -20.22
CA SER A 427 -14.82 -13.20 -19.74
C SER A 427 -13.58 -13.70 -20.47
N MET A 428 -13.40 -13.38 -21.75
CA MET A 428 -12.17 -13.72 -22.47
C MET A 428 -10.99 -12.91 -21.94
N LEU A 429 -11.14 -11.60 -21.70
CA LEU A 429 -10.08 -10.78 -21.09
C LEU A 429 -9.81 -11.13 -19.63
N VAL A 430 -10.82 -11.55 -18.86
CA VAL A 430 -10.63 -12.06 -17.50
C VAL A 430 -9.94 -13.41 -17.53
N GLU A 431 -10.29 -14.33 -18.44
CA GLU A 431 -9.64 -15.64 -18.60
C GLU A 431 -8.24 -15.51 -19.21
N GLU A 432 -8.00 -14.54 -20.08
CA GLU A 432 -6.70 -14.24 -20.69
C GLU A 432 -5.81 -13.47 -19.73
N ARG A 433 -6.35 -12.58 -18.88
CA ARG A 433 -5.65 -12.07 -17.69
C ARG A 433 -5.40 -13.21 -16.69
N ARG A 434 -6.34 -14.14 -16.50
CA ARG A 434 -6.17 -15.31 -15.63
C ARG A 434 -5.06 -16.22 -16.15
N LYS A 435 -4.95 -16.43 -17.47
CA LYS A 435 -3.85 -17.17 -18.11
C LYS A 435 -2.53 -16.38 -18.13
N LYS A 436 -2.59 -15.05 -18.23
CA LYS A 436 -1.41 -14.16 -18.20
C LYS A 436 -0.86 -13.94 -16.78
N TYR A 437 -1.68 -14.12 -15.74
CA TYR A 437 -1.29 -13.94 -14.32
C TYR A 437 -1.33 -15.23 -13.49
N ALA A 438 -1.86 -16.35 -14.00
CA ALA A 438 -1.63 -17.68 -13.44
C ALA A 438 -0.28 -18.23 -13.93
N HIS A 439 0.77 -17.41 -13.76
CA HIS A 439 2.10 -17.95 -13.84
C HIS A 439 2.26 -18.82 -12.60
N ASP A 440 2.40 -20.13 -12.82
CA ASP A 440 2.55 -21.08 -11.73
C ASP A 440 3.77 -20.69 -10.91
N PHE A 441 3.53 -20.31 -9.65
CA PHE A 441 4.56 -20.16 -8.65
C PHE A 441 5.21 -21.53 -8.47
N THR A 442 6.36 -21.71 -9.11
CA THR A 442 7.02 -23.01 -9.11
C THR A 442 7.56 -23.31 -7.72
N ALA A 443 7.67 -24.59 -7.37
CA ALA A 443 8.19 -24.98 -6.05
C ALA A 443 9.62 -24.46 -5.83
N GLU A 444 10.35 -24.29 -6.92
CA GLU A 444 11.68 -23.73 -6.98
C GLU A 444 11.72 -22.23 -6.69
N GLU A 445 10.80 -21.45 -7.28
CA GLU A 445 10.66 -20.02 -6.95
C GLU A 445 10.21 -19.83 -5.49
N CYS A 446 9.38 -20.74 -4.96
CA CYS A 446 9.05 -20.78 -3.53
C CYS A 446 10.29 -21.06 -2.67
N ALA A 447 11.12 -22.02 -3.07
CA ALA A 447 12.32 -22.36 -2.35
C ALA A 447 13.30 -21.18 -2.25
N GLN A 448 13.52 -20.47 -3.37
CA GLN A 448 14.38 -19.29 -3.44
C GLN A 448 13.80 -18.09 -2.68
N SER A 449 12.54 -17.73 -2.94
CA SER A 449 11.97 -16.45 -2.46
C SER A 449 11.40 -16.51 -1.05
N VAL A 450 11.04 -17.70 -0.58
CA VAL A 450 10.34 -17.89 0.71
C VAL A 450 11.11 -18.84 1.61
N MET A 451 11.33 -20.09 1.18
CA MET A 451 11.79 -21.13 2.11
C MET A 451 13.24 -20.91 2.56
N LEU A 452 14.16 -20.56 1.65
CA LEU A 452 15.56 -20.38 2.01
C LEU A 452 15.78 -19.15 2.92
N PRO A 453 15.16 -17.97 2.66
CA PRO A 453 15.17 -16.86 3.61
C PRO A 453 14.52 -17.20 4.94
N LEU A 454 13.43 -17.99 4.94
CA LEU A 454 12.80 -18.47 6.15
C LEU A 454 13.75 -19.35 6.97
N VAL A 455 14.47 -20.29 6.32
CA VAL A 455 15.47 -21.13 6.99
C VAL A 455 16.59 -20.27 7.56
N ALA A 456 17.14 -19.33 6.81
CA ALA A 456 18.19 -18.43 7.28
C ALA A 456 17.74 -17.64 8.52
N PHE A 457 16.51 -17.09 8.50
CA PHE A 457 15.92 -16.40 9.64
C PHE A 457 15.70 -17.32 10.85
N CYS A 458 15.18 -18.53 10.63
CA CYS A 458 14.99 -19.52 11.69
C CYS A 458 16.32 -19.94 12.32
N ALA A 459 17.37 -20.07 11.50
CA ALA A 459 18.69 -20.44 11.96
C ALA A 459 19.29 -19.33 12.85
N GLU A 460 19.24 -18.07 12.40
CA GLU A 460 19.67 -16.90 13.17
C GLU A 460 18.90 -16.79 14.50
N ARG A 461 17.56 -16.92 14.46
CA ARG A 461 16.74 -16.89 15.67
C ARG A 461 17.06 -18.05 16.61
N ARG A 462 17.32 -19.25 16.08
CA ARG A 462 17.69 -20.41 16.89
C ARG A 462 19.04 -20.21 17.59
N SER A 463 19.98 -19.50 16.97
CA SER A 463 21.27 -19.19 17.60
C SER A 463 21.12 -18.31 18.84
N THR A 464 20.12 -17.42 18.86
CA THR A 464 19.82 -16.52 19.98
C THR A 464 18.79 -17.10 20.95
N HIS A 465 17.85 -17.90 20.44
CA HIS A 465 16.69 -18.45 21.17
C HIS A 465 16.45 -19.93 20.78
N PRO A 466 17.32 -20.86 21.20
CA PRO A 466 17.26 -22.26 20.74
C PRO A 466 15.97 -22.99 21.14
N ALA A 467 15.26 -22.50 22.16
CA ALA A 467 14.02 -23.10 22.64
C ALA A 467 12.78 -22.76 21.78
N ASP A 468 12.84 -21.72 20.94
CA ASP A 468 11.71 -21.27 20.11
C ASP A 468 11.47 -22.17 18.90
N ILE A 469 12.52 -22.87 18.45
CA ILE A 469 12.55 -23.57 17.17
C ILE A 469 12.95 -25.04 17.40
N PRO A 470 11.98 -25.97 17.40
CA PRO A 470 12.25 -27.41 17.56
C PRO A 470 13.21 -27.95 16.50
N ASP A 471 14.25 -28.68 16.94
CA ASP A 471 15.33 -29.19 16.06
C ASP A 471 14.79 -30.02 14.89
N VAL A 472 13.84 -30.92 15.18
CA VAL A 472 13.25 -31.84 14.20
C VAL A 472 12.53 -31.07 13.08
N ALA A 473 11.72 -30.06 13.44
CA ALA A 473 10.99 -29.26 12.46
C ALA A 473 11.93 -28.40 11.62
N PHE A 474 12.93 -27.77 12.26
CA PHE A 474 13.91 -26.96 11.56
C PHE A 474 14.74 -27.78 10.56
N LYS A 475 15.26 -28.94 10.97
CA LYS A 475 16.02 -29.83 10.08
C LYS A 475 15.18 -30.29 8.88
N LYS A 476 13.89 -30.57 9.10
CA LYS A 476 12.94 -30.92 8.03
C LYS A 476 12.76 -29.77 7.03
N LEU A 477 12.53 -28.55 7.52
CA LEU A 477 12.41 -27.34 6.68
C LEU A 477 13.71 -27.09 5.90
N GLN A 478 14.84 -27.07 6.60
CA GLN A 478 16.17 -26.81 6.05
C GLN A 478 16.48 -27.80 4.91
N LYS A 479 16.38 -29.09 5.18
CA LYS A 479 16.68 -30.13 4.18
C LYS A 479 15.82 -29.99 2.93
N LYS A 480 14.52 -29.71 3.07
CA LYS A 480 13.62 -29.54 1.93
C LYS A 480 13.93 -28.25 1.17
N ALA A 481 14.06 -27.13 1.87
CA ALA A 481 14.33 -25.83 1.27
C ALA A 481 15.64 -25.84 0.48
N VAL A 482 16.71 -26.35 1.08
CA VAL A 482 18.04 -26.47 0.46
C VAL A 482 17.99 -27.39 -0.75
N LYS A 483 17.32 -28.54 -0.65
CA LYS A 483 17.17 -29.45 -1.79
C LYS A 483 16.46 -28.77 -2.97
N LEU A 484 15.29 -28.18 -2.74
CA LEU A 484 14.51 -27.52 -3.80
C LEU A 484 15.26 -26.32 -4.38
N TYR A 485 15.97 -25.58 -3.54
CA TYR A 485 16.80 -24.47 -3.98
C TYR A 485 17.98 -24.94 -4.85
N LEU A 486 18.69 -26.00 -4.46
CA LEU A 486 19.75 -26.56 -5.29
C LEU A 486 19.19 -27.15 -6.60
N ASP A 487 18.02 -27.79 -6.56
CA ASP A 487 17.32 -28.25 -7.78
C ASP A 487 16.98 -27.06 -8.71
N TRP A 488 16.67 -25.88 -8.16
CA TRP A 488 16.49 -24.64 -8.93
C TRP A 488 17.81 -24.16 -9.56
N VAL A 489 18.90 -24.10 -8.78
CA VAL A 489 20.23 -23.69 -9.27
C VAL A 489 20.70 -24.63 -10.39
N VAL A 490 20.44 -25.95 -10.28
CA VAL A 490 20.73 -26.92 -11.36
C VAL A 490 20.06 -26.53 -12.67
N ARG A 491 18.82 -26.03 -12.62
CA ARG A 491 18.05 -25.70 -13.82
C ARG A 491 18.31 -24.29 -14.34
N ARG A 492 18.81 -23.39 -13.49
CA ARG A 492 19.06 -21.97 -13.81
C ARG A 492 20.38 -21.47 -13.19
N PRO A 493 21.53 -22.06 -13.55
CA PRO A 493 22.82 -21.68 -12.97
C PRO A 493 23.21 -20.22 -13.26
N GLU A 494 22.66 -19.62 -14.33
CA GLU A 494 22.87 -18.22 -14.71
C GLU A 494 22.24 -17.21 -13.74
N LEU A 495 21.23 -17.63 -12.98
CA LEU A 495 20.57 -16.78 -12.00
C LEU A 495 21.24 -16.86 -10.62
N PHE A 496 22.26 -17.71 -10.46
CA PHE A 496 22.93 -17.91 -9.18
C PHE A 496 23.81 -16.71 -8.81
N THR A 497 23.32 -15.89 -7.88
CA THR A 497 23.99 -14.63 -7.47
C THR A 497 24.78 -14.76 -6.17
N ARG A 498 25.59 -13.74 -5.86
CA ARG A 498 26.28 -13.62 -4.58
C ARG A 498 25.33 -13.61 -3.38
N ALA A 499 24.28 -12.78 -3.43
CA ALA A 499 23.30 -12.66 -2.35
C ALA A 499 22.59 -13.99 -2.05
N GLU A 500 22.36 -14.76 -3.11
CA GLU A 500 21.84 -16.11 -3.05
C GLU A 500 22.78 -17.11 -2.37
N MET A 501 24.07 -17.09 -2.73
CA MET A 501 25.08 -17.90 -2.04
C MET A 501 25.20 -17.52 -0.56
N THR A 502 25.20 -16.23 -0.22
CA THR A 502 25.18 -15.77 1.18
C THR A 502 23.95 -16.30 1.92
N THR A 503 22.78 -16.29 1.29
CA THR A 503 21.53 -16.82 1.88
C THR A 503 21.60 -18.33 2.08
N LEU A 504 22.18 -19.06 1.12
CA LEU A 504 22.41 -20.49 1.22
C LEU A 504 23.38 -20.83 2.36
N LEU A 505 24.48 -20.09 2.51
CA LEU A 505 25.44 -20.24 3.61
C LEU A 505 24.78 -19.95 4.97
N LYS A 506 23.98 -18.89 5.07
CA LYS A 506 23.20 -18.60 6.29
C LYS A 506 22.22 -19.71 6.64
N ALA A 507 21.56 -20.26 5.63
CA ALA A 507 20.58 -21.32 5.80
C ALA A 507 21.21 -22.69 6.16
N THR A 508 22.50 -22.92 5.85
CA THR A 508 23.11 -24.26 5.94
C THR A 508 24.31 -24.37 6.86
N ALA A 509 25.05 -23.29 7.08
CA ALA A 509 26.40 -23.39 7.62
C ALA A 509 26.64 -22.39 8.77
N LEU A 510 26.21 -21.13 8.65
CA LEU A 510 26.50 -20.08 9.66
C LEU A 510 25.72 -20.24 10.98
N TYR A 511 24.51 -20.78 10.90
CA TYR A 511 23.59 -20.84 12.05
C TYR A 511 22.94 -22.21 12.22
N ALA A 512 23.44 -23.21 11.50
CA ALA A 512 22.83 -24.52 11.39
C ALA A 512 23.89 -25.62 11.37
N ASP A 513 23.46 -26.83 11.02
CA ASP A 513 24.30 -28.01 10.99
C ASP A 513 25.21 -27.99 9.75
N CYS A 514 26.50 -27.66 9.95
CA CYS A 514 27.53 -27.66 8.90
C CYS A 514 27.60 -29.01 8.15
N GLU A 515 27.13 -30.11 8.74
CA GLU A 515 27.02 -31.40 8.07
C GLU A 515 26.11 -31.34 6.85
N VAL A 516 24.99 -30.59 6.89
CA VAL A 516 24.08 -30.43 5.74
C VAL A 516 24.78 -29.69 4.60
N PHE A 517 25.56 -28.66 4.93
CA PHE A 517 26.35 -27.93 3.94
C PHE A 517 27.36 -28.87 3.25
N VAL A 518 28.18 -29.59 4.02
CA VAL A 518 29.23 -30.42 3.44
C VAL A 518 28.69 -31.69 2.76
N SER A 519 27.67 -32.34 3.32
CA SER A 519 27.12 -33.58 2.77
C SER A 519 26.17 -33.38 1.59
N SER A 520 25.46 -32.25 1.53
CA SER A 520 24.38 -32.03 0.57
C SER A 520 24.65 -30.87 -0.39
N VAL A 521 25.15 -29.74 0.11
CA VAL A 521 25.36 -28.53 -0.71
C VAL A 521 26.61 -28.65 -1.55
N VAL A 522 27.77 -28.93 -0.93
CA VAL A 522 29.07 -28.98 -1.62
C VAL A 522 29.08 -29.98 -2.78
N PRO A 523 28.64 -31.24 -2.63
CA PRO A 523 28.68 -32.20 -3.73
C PRO A 523 27.77 -31.79 -4.89
N ARG A 524 26.62 -31.18 -4.58
CA ARG A 524 25.70 -30.67 -5.60
C ARG A 524 26.29 -29.47 -6.32
N LEU A 525 26.85 -28.49 -5.62
CA LEU A 525 27.51 -27.34 -6.25
C LEU A 525 28.67 -27.77 -7.14
N LYS A 526 29.42 -28.82 -6.76
CA LYS A 526 30.47 -29.39 -7.62
C LYS A 526 29.93 -30.12 -8.85
N SER A 527 28.77 -30.78 -8.73
CA SER A 527 28.13 -31.44 -9.88
C SER A 527 27.54 -30.47 -10.90
N LEU A 528 27.43 -29.18 -10.54
CA LEU A 528 26.93 -28.15 -11.43
C LEU A 528 28.02 -27.70 -12.39
N ASN A 529 27.66 -27.53 -13.66
CA ASN A 529 28.51 -26.87 -14.66
C ASN A 529 28.48 -25.35 -14.47
N LEU A 530 28.99 -24.88 -13.33
CA LEU A 530 29.02 -23.46 -12.97
C LEU A 530 30.02 -22.71 -13.85
N SER A 531 29.69 -21.46 -14.17
CA SER A 531 30.64 -20.57 -14.83
C SER A 531 31.83 -20.27 -13.91
N PRO A 532 33.03 -19.98 -14.45
CA PRO A 532 34.17 -19.60 -13.62
C PRO A 532 33.88 -18.43 -12.69
N SER A 533 33.06 -17.45 -13.14
CA SER A 533 32.62 -16.34 -12.28
C SER A 533 31.77 -16.80 -11.09
N ALA A 534 30.90 -17.79 -11.27
CA ALA A 534 30.08 -18.34 -10.19
C ALA A 534 30.94 -19.15 -9.20
N ILE A 535 31.89 -19.96 -9.68
CA ILE A 535 32.82 -20.71 -8.81
C ILE A 535 33.68 -19.74 -7.98
N ARG A 536 34.23 -18.69 -8.60
CA ARG A 536 34.96 -17.64 -7.89
C ARG A 536 34.10 -16.95 -6.82
N MET A 537 32.84 -16.67 -7.14
CA MET A 537 31.91 -16.08 -6.18
C MET A 537 31.68 -17.00 -4.98
N ILE A 538 31.51 -18.31 -5.20
CA ILE A 538 31.38 -19.31 -4.13
C ILE A 538 32.61 -19.28 -3.22
N ILE A 539 33.82 -19.33 -3.80
CA ILE A 539 35.10 -19.27 -3.06
C ILE A 539 35.15 -18.02 -2.18
N GLN A 540 34.86 -16.86 -2.75
CA GLN A 540 34.91 -15.58 -2.04
C GLN A 540 33.90 -15.52 -0.89
N GLU A 541 32.67 -15.95 -1.10
CA GLU A 541 31.66 -15.93 -0.05
C GLU A 541 32.00 -16.91 1.08
N MET A 542 32.53 -18.10 0.76
CA MET A 542 32.98 -19.06 1.78
C MET A 542 34.17 -18.52 2.58
N ALA A 543 35.11 -17.83 1.94
CA ALA A 543 36.25 -17.20 2.60
C ALA A 543 35.80 -16.05 3.52
N VAL A 544 34.86 -15.21 3.08
CA VAL A 544 34.27 -14.13 3.90
C VAL A 544 33.57 -14.71 5.13
N CYS A 545 32.85 -15.81 4.97
CA CYS A 545 32.12 -16.48 6.05
C CYS A 545 33.01 -17.37 6.95
N LYS A 546 34.32 -17.46 6.69
CA LYS A 546 35.21 -18.41 7.35
C LYS A 546 35.23 -18.31 8.87
N SER A 547 35.20 -17.10 9.44
CA SER A 547 35.21 -16.89 10.90
C SER A 547 33.94 -17.36 11.59
N ASP A 548 32.83 -17.38 10.84
CA ASP A 548 31.49 -17.62 11.36
C ASP A 548 31.08 -19.09 11.19
N LEU A 549 31.86 -19.86 10.43
CA LEU A 549 31.64 -21.28 10.17
C LEU A 549 32.38 -22.15 11.20
N VAL A 550 31.66 -22.53 12.25
CA VAL A 550 32.20 -23.38 13.33
C VAL A 550 31.77 -24.82 13.12
N PHE A 551 32.75 -25.69 12.82
CA PHE A 551 32.53 -27.14 12.77
C PHE A 551 32.54 -27.73 14.19
N PRO A 552 31.70 -28.74 14.47
CA PRO A 552 31.79 -29.48 15.73
C PRO A 552 33.19 -30.07 15.96
N GLU A 553 33.67 -30.12 17.20
CA GLU A 553 35.01 -30.64 17.54
C GLU A 553 35.22 -32.09 17.09
N ASN A 554 34.14 -32.86 16.95
CA ASN A 554 34.13 -34.25 16.52
C ASN A 554 33.82 -34.43 15.02
N TYR A 555 33.87 -33.37 14.23
CA TYR A 555 33.62 -33.43 12.79
C TYR A 555 34.79 -34.10 12.06
N ALA A 556 34.53 -35.25 11.43
CA ALA A 556 35.52 -36.05 10.71
C ALA A 556 35.55 -35.81 9.19
N GLY A 557 34.74 -34.88 8.68
CA GLY A 557 34.67 -34.58 7.25
C GLY A 557 35.72 -33.55 6.78
N PRO A 558 35.67 -33.14 5.51
CA PRO A 558 36.60 -32.16 4.96
C PRO A 558 36.43 -30.79 5.62
N THR A 559 37.55 -30.15 5.95
CA THR A 559 37.55 -28.79 6.51
C THR A 559 37.06 -27.77 5.49
N LEU A 560 36.63 -26.59 5.95
CA LEU A 560 36.22 -25.51 5.05
C LEU A 560 37.36 -25.10 4.11
N GLU A 561 38.60 -25.06 4.59
CA GLU A 561 39.78 -24.78 3.77
C GLU A 561 39.98 -25.84 2.68
N SER A 562 39.75 -27.12 3.01
CA SER A 562 39.80 -28.20 2.02
C SER A 562 38.74 -27.99 0.95
N ILE A 563 37.52 -27.63 1.33
CA ILE A 563 36.41 -27.40 0.39
C ILE A 563 36.70 -26.18 -0.50
N ILE A 564 37.18 -25.07 0.08
CA ILE A 564 37.57 -23.86 -0.66
C ILE A 564 38.68 -24.20 -1.66
N SER A 565 39.68 -24.97 -1.23
CA SER A 565 40.79 -25.42 -2.09
C SER A 565 40.29 -26.25 -3.27
N GLU A 566 39.37 -27.19 -3.04
CA GLU A 566 38.79 -28.01 -4.11
C GLU A 566 37.99 -27.17 -5.14
N PHE A 567 37.24 -26.15 -4.69
CA PHE A 567 36.59 -25.22 -5.61
C PHE A 567 37.60 -24.33 -6.35
N ALA A 568 38.69 -23.92 -5.70
CA ALA A 568 39.76 -23.16 -6.33
C ALA A 568 40.49 -23.97 -7.41
N GLU A 569 40.75 -25.26 -7.18
CA GLU A 569 41.26 -26.17 -8.19
C GLU A 569 40.31 -26.27 -9.39
N THR A 570 39.02 -26.49 -9.13
CA THR A 570 37.98 -26.52 -10.17
C THR A 570 37.93 -25.21 -10.98
N TYR A 571 38.10 -24.07 -10.31
CA TYR A 571 38.17 -22.76 -10.97
C TYR A 571 39.40 -22.63 -11.87
N ILE A 572 40.58 -23.03 -11.39
CA ILE A 572 41.84 -22.95 -12.14
C ILE A 572 41.78 -23.85 -13.38
N GLU A 573 41.23 -25.05 -13.26
CA GLU A 573 41.03 -25.97 -14.40
C GLU A 573 40.07 -25.39 -15.45
N GLY A 574 39.06 -24.64 -15.02
CA GLY A 574 38.04 -24.07 -15.90
C GLY A 574 38.42 -22.75 -16.58
N VAL A 575 39.48 -22.06 -16.15
CA VAL A 575 39.87 -20.73 -16.66
C VAL A 575 41.07 -20.81 -17.59
N LYS A 576 40.95 -20.15 -18.75
CA LYS A 576 42.11 -19.93 -19.63
C LYS A 576 43.04 -18.89 -19.02
N LEU A 577 44.28 -19.28 -18.73
CA LEU A 577 45.33 -18.41 -18.18
C LEU A 577 46.07 -17.63 -19.28
N ASP A 578 45.32 -17.10 -20.24
CA ASP A 578 45.83 -16.41 -21.43
C ASP A 578 45.94 -14.89 -21.28
N THR A 579 45.32 -14.33 -20.24
CA THR A 579 45.39 -12.90 -19.92
C THR A 579 45.97 -12.67 -18.53
N PRO A 580 46.71 -11.57 -18.31
CA PRO A 580 47.21 -11.20 -16.98
C PRO A 580 46.09 -11.10 -15.93
N GLY A 581 44.89 -10.64 -16.32
CA GLY A 581 43.74 -10.57 -15.42
C GLY A 581 43.26 -11.95 -14.95
N ASN A 582 43.21 -12.94 -15.84
CA ASN A 582 42.86 -14.32 -15.46
C ASN A 582 43.91 -14.96 -14.55
N ILE A 583 45.20 -14.69 -14.80
CA ILE A 583 46.29 -15.17 -13.94
C ILE A 583 46.20 -14.55 -12.54
N ILE A 584 45.99 -13.24 -12.44
CA ILE A 584 45.82 -12.55 -11.15
C ILE A 584 44.61 -13.12 -10.40
N ASN A 585 43.47 -13.27 -11.08
CA ASN A 585 42.27 -13.82 -10.47
C ASN A 585 42.46 -15.27 -9.97
N ALA A 586 43.19 -16.11 -10.72
CA ALA A 586 43.53 -17.48 -10.30
C ALA A 586 44.43 -17.49 -9.05
N LEU A 587 45.44 -16.61 -9.00
CA LEU A 587 46.32 -16.46 -7.83
C LEU A 587 45.57 -15.93 -6.61
N ASP A 588 44.65 -14.98 -6.79
CA ASP A 588 43.81 -14.45 -5.72
C ASP A 588 42.86 -15.52 -5.17
N CYS A 589 42.29 -16.37 -6.03
CA CYS A 589 41.47 -17.53 -5.61
C CYS A 589 42.28 -18.53 -4.79
N GLN A 590 43.56 -18.76 -5.11
CA GLN A 590 44.43 -19.67 -4.36
C GLN A 590 44.87 -19.11 -2.99
N ARG A 591 44.83 -17.79 -2.82
CA ARG A 591 45.18 -17.10 -1.56
C ARG A 591 44.01 -16.99 -0.59
N SER A 592 42.78 -17.11 -1.09
CA SER A 592 41.55 -17.07 -0.30
C SER A 592 41.36 -18.40 0.43
#